data_AF-A0A453BH82-F1
#
_entry.id   AF-A0A453BH82-F1
#
_cell.length_a   1.000
_cell.length_b   1.000
_cell.length_c   1.000
_cell.angle_alpha   90.00
_cell.angle_beta   90.00
_cell.angle_gamma   90.00
#
_symmetry.space_group_name_H-M   'P 1'
#
loop_
_entity.id
_entity.type
_entity.pdbx_description
1 polymer ?
#
loop_
_entity_poly.entity_id
_entity_poly.type
_entity_poly.pdbx_seq_one_letter_code
_entity_poly.pdbx_strand_id
1 'polypeptide(L)'
;IRVHEVYKYNIQSIHRTLREIGQYLQLWQIMQRSELSATPDRLIWRWTASGNYSTQSCYMATFHGSTACYSWKLIWKCWAP
;
A
#
# COMPACT_ATOMS: atom_id res chain seq x y z
N ILE A 1 44.73 -16.55 1.34
CA ILE A 1 43.75 -15.66 0.68
C ILE A 1 42.51 -16.46 0.25
N ARG A 2 42.62 -17.43 -0.67
CA ARG A 2 41.47 -18.27 -1.13
C ARG A 2 40.65 -18.95 -0.01
N VAL A 3 41.29 -19.51 1.01
CA VAL A 3 40.58 -20.21 2.10
C VAL A 3 39.71 -19.26 2.92
N HIS A 4 40.19 -18.05 3.21
CA HIS A 4 39.46 -17.05 4.00
C HIS A 4 38.24 -16.49 3.24
N GLU A 5 38.34 -16.38 1.91
CA GLU A 5 37.21 -15.98 1.06
C GLU A 5 36.12 -17.05 1.06
N VAL A 6 36.48 -18.34 0.94
CA VAL A 6 35.51 -19.44 1.00
C VAL A 6 34.75 -19.46 2.33
N TYR A 7 35.44 -19.29 3.46
CA TYR A 7 34.77 -19.20 4.77
C TYR A 7 33.82 -18.00 4.86
N LYS A 8 34.21 -16.84 4.31
CA LYS A 8 33.37 -15.64 4.28
C LYS A 8 32.08 -15.87 3.47
N TYR A 9 32.18 -16.50 2.30
CA TYR A 9 31.01 -16.83 1.48
C TYR A 9 30.09 -17.85 2.16
N ASN A 10 30.65 -18.86 2.84
CA ASN A 10 29.85 -19.85 3.58
C ASN A 10 29.05 -19.22 4.72
N ILE A 11 29.66 -18.31 5.48
CA ILE A 11 28.98 -17.59 6.57
C ILE A 11 27.86 -16.70 6.02
N GLN A 12 28.11 -15.98 4.92
CA GLN A 12 27.10 -15.15 4.27
C GLN A 12 25.93 -15.97 3.71
N SER A 13 26.22 -17.14 3.13
CA SER A 13 25.21 -18.07 2.63
C SER A 13 24.31 -18.56 3.77
N ILE A 14 24.90 -19.07 4.86
CA ILE A 14 24.15 -19.56 6.03
C ILE A 14 23.28 -18.46 6.64
N HIS A 15 23.81 -17.23 6.77
CA HIS A 15 23.03 -16.10 7.28
C HIS A 15 21.81 -15.78 6.41
N ARG A 16 21.96 -15.86 5.08
CA ARG A 16 20.86 -15.63 4.14
C ARG A 16 19.79 -16.71 4.27
N THR A 17 20.17 -17.98 4.26
CA THR A 17 19.23 -19.11 4.36
C THR A 17 18.46 -19.08 5.69
N LEU A 18 19.14 -18.76 6.80
CA LEU A 18 18.48 -18.65 8.10
C LEU A 18 17.42 -17.54 8.13
N ARG A 19 17.71 -16.39 7.48
CA ARG A 19 16.76 -15.28 7.37
C ARG A 19 15.52 -15.67 6.58
N GLU A 20 15.70 -16.35 5.45
CA GLU A 20 14.59 -16.80 4.60
C GLU A 20 13.68 -17.80 5.33
N ILE A 21 14.26 -18.75 6.05
CA ILE A 21 13.51 -19.70 6.89
C ILE A 21 12.74 -18.97 7.99
N GLY A 22 13.37 -17.97 8.63
CA GLY A 22 12.70 -17.15 9.64
C GLY A 22 11.47 -16.41 9.11
N GLN A 23 11.58 -15.81 7.91
CA GLN A 23 10.45 -15.14 7.25
C GLN A 23 9.34 -16.12 6.89
N TYR A 24 9.70 -17.30 6.38
CA TYR A 24 8.73 -18.35 6.07
C TYR A 24 7.96 -18.82 7.32
N LEU A 25 8.66 -19.05 8.43
CA LEU A 25 8.03 -19.46 9.70
C LEU A 25 7.10 -18.37 10.25
N GLN A 26 7.47 -17.09 10.12
CA GLN A 26 6.60 -15.98 10.52
C GLN A 26 5.30 -15.96 9.72
N LEU A 27 5.38 -16.12 8.40
CA LEU A 27 4.21 -16.18 7.53
C LEU A 27 3.33 -17.39 7.86
N TRP A 28 3.94 -18.56 8.07
CA TRP A 28 3.23 -19.76 8.48
C TRP A 28 2.44 -19.51 9.77
N GLN A 29 3.07 -18.92 10.80
CA GLN A 29 2.40 -18.65 12.08
C GLN A 29 1.22 -17.69 11.93
N ILE A 30 1.31 -16.70 11.05
CA ILE A 30 0.21 -15.77 10.77
C ILE A 30 -0.94 -16.52 10.08
N MET A 31 -0.64 -17.34 9.07
CA MET A 31 -1.65 -18.12 8.34
C MET A 31 -2.36 -19.16 9.22
N GLN A 32 -1.65 -19.77 10.18
CA GLN A 32 -2.29 -20.70 11.12
C GLN A 32 -3.28 -20.01 12.07
N ARG A 33 -3.05 -18.73 12.37
CA ARG A 33 -3.92 -17.95 13.27
C ARG A 33 -5.06 -17.27 12.54
N SER A 34 -5.03 -17.20 11.21
CA SER A 34 -6.14 -16.70 10.43
C SER A 34 -7.20 -17.80 10.26
N GLU A 35 -8.24 -17.76 11.07
CA GLU A 35 -9.43 -18.59 10.86
C GLU A 35 -10.24 -18.02 9.71
N LEU A 36 -10.44 -18.82 8.66
CA LEU A 36 -11.30 -18.44 7.54
C LEU A 36 -12.75 -18.61 7.98
N SER A 37 -13.43 -17.50 8.26
CA SER A 37 -14.86 -17.52 8.56
C SER A 37 -15.68 -17.76 7.29
N ALA A 38 -16.79 -18.49 7.40
CA ALA A 38 -17.76 -18.66 6.32
C ALA A 38 -18.59 -17.40 6.05
N THR A 39 -18.43 -16.35 6.88
CA THR A 39 -19.06 -15.05 6.65
C THR A 39 -18.41 -14.35 5.46
N PRO A 40 -19.18 -13.79 4.53
CA PRO A 40 -18.61 -13.01 3.43
C PRO A 40 -17.84 -11.81 3.98
N ASP A 41 -16.63 -11.60 3.47
CA ASP A 41 -15.80 -10.45 3.83
C ASP A 41 -16.57 -9.15 3.55
N ARG A 42 -16.77 -8.35 4.60
CA ARG A 42 -17.43 -7.05 4.47
C ARG A 42 -16.38 -5.98 4.17
N LEU A 43 -16.12 -5.75 2.89
CA LEU A 43 -15.32 -4.63 2.43
C LEU A 43 -16.09 -3.32 2.63
N ILE A 44 -15.84 -2.62 3.74
CA ILE A 44 -16.43 -1.29 4.00
C ILE A 44 -15.46 -0.22 3.50
N TRP A 45 -15.71 0.29 2.28
CA TRP A 45 -15.02 1.48 1.78
C TRP A 45 -15.49 2.73 2.54
N ARG A 46 -14.69 3.20 3.50
CA ARG A 46 -14.94 4.43 4.25
C ARG A 46 -14.20 5.60 3.60
N TRP A 47 -14.90 6.34 2.74
CA TRP A 47 -14.36 7.53 2.06
C TRP A 47 -14.14 8.72 2.99
N THR A 48 -14.79 8.75 4.16
CA THR A 48 -14.63 9.78 5.19
C THR A 48 -14.24 9.14 6.52
N ALA A 49 -13.43 9.83 7.32
CA ALA A 49 -13.02 9.37 8.66
C ALA A 49 -14.23 9.11 9.58
N SER A 50 -15.33 9.85 9.39
CA SER A 50 -16.59 9.67 10.10
C SER A 50 -17.44 8.51 9.56
N GLY A 51 -17.16 7.99 8.36
CA GLY A 51 -17.91 6.90 7.73
C GLY A 51 -19.32 7.26 7.27
N ASN A 52 -19.71 8.54 7.33
CA ASN A 52 -21.03 9.00 6.92
C ASN A 52 -21.04 9.36 5.43
N TYR A 53 -22.00 8.82 4.67
CA TYR A 53 -22.19 9.12 3.25
C TYR A 53 -23.08 10.36 3.10
N SER A 54 -22.57 11.38 2.40
CA SER A 54 -23.33 12.56 1.98
C SER A 54 -23.02 12.92 0.53
N THR A 55 -23.93 13.62 -0.14
CA THR A 55 -23.71 14.16 -1.50
C THR A 55 -22.40 14.94 -1.60
N GLN A 56 -22.04 15.69 -0.54
CA GLN A 56 -20.78 16.41 -0.43
C GLN A 56 -19.55 15.48 -0.40
N SER A 57 -19.60 14.39 0.38
CA SER A 57 -18.51 13.40 0.42
C SER A 57 -18.30 12.71 -0.93
N CYS A 58 -19.40 12.41 -1.64
CA CYS A 58 -19.36 11.81 -2.97
C CYS A 58 -18.69 12.77 -3.98
N TYR A 59 -19.09 14.05 -3.96
CA TYR A 59 -18.48 15.08 -4.80
C TYR A 59 -16.98 15.22 -4.52
N MET A 60 -16.58 15.30 -3.25
CA MET A 60 -15.16 15.39 -2.88
C MET A 60 -14.32 14.18 -3.29
N ALA A 61 -14.88 12.96 -3.22
CA ALA A 61 -14.19 11.75 -3.65
C ALA A 61 -13.86 11.78 -5.15
N THR A 62 -14.72 12.36 -5.99
CA THR A 62 -14.46 12.53 -7.43
C THR A 62 -13.23 13.40 -7.73
N PHE A 63 -12.89 14.31 -6.82
CA PHE A 63 -11.73 15.22 -6.96
C PHE A 63 -10.51 14.77 -6.14
N HIS A 64 -10.57 13.60 -5.49
CA HIS A 64 -9.43 13.11 -4.71
C HIS A 64 -8.24 12.77 -5.63
N GLY A 65 -7.10 13.43 -5.43
CA GLY A 65 -5.94 13.32 -6.31
C GLY A 65 -6.00 14.22 -7.55
N SER A 66 -7.05 15.01 -7.72
CA SER A 66 -7.07 16.07 -8.74
C SER A 66 -6.11 17.19 -8.34
N THR A 67 -5.32 17.67 -9.30
CA THR A 67 -4.44 18.82 -9.11
C THR A 67 -5.20 20.08 -9.50
N ALA A 68 -5.01 21.17 -8.74
CA ALA A 68 -5.63 22.44 -9.06
C ALA A 68 -5.11 22.94 -10.42
N CYS A 69 -5.96 22.87 -11.44
CA CYS A 69 -5.65 23.39 -12.76
C CYS A 69 -5.96 24.89 -12.79
N TYR A 70 -4.94 25.74 -12.67
CA TYR A 70 -5.10 27.20 -12.75
C TYR A 70 -5.49 27.71 -14.15
N SER A 71 -5.61 26.82 -15.14
CA SER A 71 -6.04 27.15 -16.51
C SER A 71 -7.41 27.83 -16.57
N TRP A 72 -8.24 27.74 -15.52
CA TRP A 72 -9.46 28.55 -15.42
C TRP A 72 -9.18 30.06 -15.53
N LYS A 73 -8.02 30.55 -15.06
CA LYS A 73 -7.61 31.95 -15.22
C LYS A 73 -7.34 32.35 -16.67
N LEU A 74 -7.09 31.38 -17.55
CA LEU A 74 -6.87 31.61 -18.99
C LEU A 74 -8.19 31.63 -19.77
N ILE A 75 -9.22 30.92 -19.29
CA ILE A 75 -10.55 30.86 -19.92
C ILE A 75 -11.29 32.18 -19.72
N TRP A 76 -11.12 32.83 -18.56
CA TRP A 76 -11.84 34.06 -18.20
C TRP A 76 -11.13 35.36 -18.60
N LYS A 77 -10.18 35.33 -19.54
CA LYS A 77 -9.85 36.57 -20.26
C LYS A 77 -11.00 36.83 -21.23
N CYS A 78 -11.96 37.66 -20.82
CA CYS A 78 -12.88 38.29 -21.76
C CYS A 78 -12.03 39.02 -22.80
N TRP A 79 -11.83 38.39 -23.96
CA TRP A 79 -11.37 39.10 -25.15
C TRP A 79 -12.54 39.99 -25.57
N ALA A 80 -12.62 41.16 -24.94
CA ALA A 80 -13.45 42.25 -25.42
C ALA A 80 -12.72 42.90 -26.62
N PRO A 81 -13.41 43.16 -27.74
CA PRO A 81 -12.91 44.05 -28.78
C PRO A 81 -12.84 45.50 -28.31
#